data_AF-A0A2T6ANM9-F1
#
_entry.id   AF-A0A2T6ANM9-F1
#
_cell.length_a   1.000
_cell.length_b   1.000
_cell.length_c   1.000
_cell.angle_alpha   90.00
_cell.angle_beta   90.00
_cell.angle_gamma   90.00
#
_symmetry.space_group_name_H-M   'P 1'
#
loop_
_entity.id
_entity.type
_entity.pdbx_description
1 polymer ?
#
loop_
_entity_poly.entity_id
_entity_poly.type
_entity_poly.pdbx_seq_one_letter_code
_entity_poly.pdbx_strand_id
1 'polypeptide(L)' 'MSEFDWTDAEIAAWCRRIGLPAPDAETAERLRVQAGKVSAAGRTVPRVSEKDLEPATALRVPG' A
#
# COMPACT_ATOMS: atom_id res chain seq x y z
N MET A 1 -11.72 -19.60 -3.86
CA MET A 1 -10.73 -18.92 -2.99
C MET A 1 -10.40 -17.62 -3.68
N SER A 2 -10.65 -16.48 -3.03
CA SER A 2 -10.53 -15.16 -3.66
C SER A 2 -9.05 -14.84 -3.86
N GLU A 3 -8.68 -14.27 -5.01
CA GLU A 3 -7.30 -14.02 -5.45
C GLU A 3 -6.56 -12.94 -4.63
N PHE A 4 -7.13 -12.48 -3.50
CA PHE A 4 -6.71 -11.29 -2.76
C PHE A 4 -6.64 -11.47 -1.23
N ASP A 5 -6.73 -12.70 -0.74
CA ASP A 5 -6.55 -12.98 0.69
C ASP A 5 -5.05 -13.00 1.01
N TRP A 6 -4.57 -11.97 1.71
CA TRP A 6 -3.19 -11.94 2.19
C TRP A 6 -2.91 -13.19 3.04
N THR A 7 -1.89 -13.94 2.64
CA THR A 7 -1.42 -15.10 3.39
C THR A 7 -0.67 -14.67 4.66
N ASP A 8 -0.58 -15.59 5.61
CA ASP A 8 0.13 -15.40 6.89
C ASP A 8 1.59 -15.00 6.66
N ALA A 9 2.21 -15.60 5.66
CA ALA A 9 3.57 -15.31 5.25
C ALA A 9 3.72 -13.88 4.73
N GLU A 10 2.75 -13.39 3.94
CA GLU A 10 2.74 -12.02 3.42
C GLU A 10 2.52 -10.99 4.51
N ILE A 11 1.64 -11.27 5.47
CA ILE A 11 1.43 -10.41 6.65
C ILE A 11 2.72 -10.34 7.48
N ALA A 12 3.35 -11.48 7.74
CA ALA A 12 4.60 -11.52 8.49
C ALA A 12 5.73 -10.77 7.76
N ALA A 13 5.83 -10.93 6.44
CA ALA A 13 6.80 -10.20 5.61
C ALA A 13 6.54 -8.70 5.62
N TRP A 14 5.26 -8.28 5.56
CA TRP A 14 4.88 -6.87 5.65
C TRP A 14 5.24 -6.27 7.02
N CYS A 15 4.89 -6.94 8.12
CA CYS A 15 5.26 -6.53 9.47
C CYS A 15 6.78 -6.36 9.60
N ARG A 16 7.56 -7.33 9.12
CA ARG A 16 9.03 -7.25 9.11
C ARG A 16 9.54 -6.04 8.32
N ARG A 17 8.95 -5.74 7.16
CA ARG A 17 9.35 -4.62 6.30
C ARG A 17 9.18 -3.27 6.98
N ILE A 18 8.14 -3.11 7.79
CA ILE A 18 7.86 -1.86 8.52
C ILE A 18 8.45 -1.84 9.93
N GLY A 19 9.24 -2.85 10.30
CA GLY A 19 9.90 -2.95 11.60
C GLY A 19 8.98 -3.36 12.75
N LEU A 20 7.79 -3.90 12.47
CA LEU A 20 6.91 -4.49 13.47
C LEU A 20 7.32 -5.95 13.74
N PRO A 21 7.16 -6.43 14.99
CA PRO A 21 7.34 -7.84 15.31
C PRO A 21 6.33 -8.71 14.55
N ALA A 22 6.64 -10.00 14.42
CA ALA A 22 5.70 -10.96 13.86
C ALA A 22 4.39 -10.94 14.69
N PRO A 23 3.22 -10.77 14.04
CA PRO A 23 1.96 -10.71 14.75
C PRO A 23 1.59 -12.10 15.30
N ASP A 24 0.88 -12.12 16.43
CA ASP A 24 0.21 -13.33 16.90
C ASP A 24 -0.96 -13.72 15.97
N ALA A 25 -1.52 -14.91 16.16
CA ALA A 25 -2.56 -15.45 15.28
C ALA A 25 -3.83 -14.58 15.22
N GLU A 26 -4.23 -13.95 16.33
CA GLU A 26 -5.40 -13.07 16.38
C GLU A 26 -5.12 -11.75 15.65
N THR A 27 -3.95 -11.16 15.91
CA THR A 27 -3.50 -9.94 15.22
C THR A 27 -3.35 -10.18 13.72
N ALA A 28 -2.82 -11.33 13.31
CA ALA A 28 -2.71 -11.72 11.91
C ALA A 28 -4.08 -11.80 11.23
N GLU A 29 -5.08 -12.40 11.88
CA GLU A 29 -6.44 -12.47 11.34
C GLU A 29 -7.07 -11.08 11.19
N ARG A 30 -6.89 -10.21 12.18
CA ARG A 30 -7.36 -8.82 12.09
C ARG A 30 -6.69 -8.06 10.94
N LEU A 31 -5.39 -8.30 10.71
CA LEU A 31 -4.65 -7.74 9.59
C LEU A 31 -5.13 -8.28 8.24
N ARG A 32 -5.47 -9.58 8.12
CA ARG A 32 -6.10 -10.14 6.90
C ARG A 32 -7.39 -9.41 6.55
N VAL A 33 -8.29 -9.27 7.51
CA VAL A 33 -9.58 -8.59 7.31
C VAL A 33 -9.38 -7.13 6.88
N GLN A 34 -8.42 -6.43 7.50
CA GLN A 34 -8.11 -5.04 7.13
C GLN A 34 -7.45 -4.92 5.76
N ALA A 35 -6.49 -5.80 5.44
CA ALA A 35 -5.83 -5.85 4.14
C ALA A 35 -6.83 -6.13 3.01
N GLY A 36 -7.81 -7.01 3.23
CA GLY A 36 -8.91 -7.26 2.29
C GLY A 36 -9.75 -6.01 2.04
N LYS A 37 -10.12 -5.27 3.09
CA LYS A 37 -10.87 -4.01 2.99
C LYS A 37 -10.09 -2.93 2.24
N VAL A 38 -8.82 -2.73 2.58
CA VAL A 38 -7.95 -1.75 1.91
C VAL A 38 -7.70 -2.12 0.45
N SER A 39 -7.51 -3.41 0.15
CA SER A 39 -7.31 -3.87 -1.24
C SER A 39 -8.57 -3.74 -2.10
N ALA A 40 -9.75 -3.86 -1.50
CA ALA A 40 -11.01 -3.56 -2.18
C ALA A 40 -11.16 -2.05 -2.43
N ALA A 41 -10.83 -1.20 -1.45
CA ALA A 41 -10.91 0.25 -1.57
C ALA A 41 -9.83 0.85 -2.49
N GLY A 42 -8.61 0.30 -2.50
CA GLY A 42 -7.51 0.76 -3.36
C GLY A 42 -7.78 0.55 -4.85
N ARG A 43 -8.71 -0.34 -5.21
CA ARG A 43 -9.17 -0.52 -6.60
C ARG A 43 -10.10 0.60 -7.06
N THR A 44 -10.77 1.29 -6.14
CA THR A 44 -11.68 2.40 -6.47
C THR A 44 -10.96 3.76 -6.48
N VAL A 45 -9.74 3.83 -5.91
CA VAL A 45 -8.90 5.01 -6.03
C VAL A 45 -8.24 4.97 -7.42
N PRO A 46 -8.55 5.92 -8.32
CA PRO A 46 -7.79 6.02 -9.57
C PRO A 46 -6.34 6.30 -9.20
N ARG A 47 -5.46 5.32 -9.45
CA ARG A 47 -4.01 5.54 -9.40
C ARG A 47 -3.72 6.56 -10.50
N VAL A 48 -3.42 7.80 -10.11
CA VAL A 48 -2.92 8.80 -11.04
C VAL A 48 -1.60 8.25 -11.61
N SER A 49 -1.63 7.87 -12.88
CA SER A 49 -0.42 7.52 -13.63
C SER A 49 0.48 8.74 -13.63
N GLU A 50 1.63 8.63 -12.95
CA GLU A 50 2.92 9.26 -13.27
C GLU A 50 2.87 10.51 -14.16
N LYS A 51 2.13 11.55 -13.74
CA LYS A 51 2.09 12.83 -14.46
C LYS A 51 3.10 13.82 -13.87
N ASP A 52 4.25 13.30 -13.44
CA ASP A 52 5.40 14.03 -12.89
C ASP A 52 6.58 14.09 -13.90
N LEU A 53 6.28 14.03 -15.20
CA LEU A 53 7.28 14.20 -16.27
C LEU A 53 7.21 15.57 -16.95
N GLU A 54 6.63 16.58 -16.30
CA GLU A 54 6.81 17.96 -16.74
C GLU A 54 7.85 18.62 -15.80
N PRO A 55 9.11 18.83 -16.24
CA PRO A 55 10.06 19.60 -15.44
C PRO A 55 9.45 20.99 -15.23
N ALA A 56 9.30 21.39 -13.97
CA ALA A 56 8.74 22.68 -13.59
C ALA A 56 9.34 23.78 -14.47
N THR A 57 8.51 24.39 -15.33
CA THR A 57 8.90 25.50 -16.20
C THR A 57 9.66 26.52 -15.35
N ALA A 58 10.95 26.63 -15.60
CA ALA A 58 11.82 27.55 -14.89
C ALA A 58 11.28 28.97 -15.07
N LEU A 59 10.70 29.52 -14.00
CA LEU A 59 10.27 30.90 -13.92
C LEU A 59 11.51 31.78 -14.12
N ARG A 60 11.66 32.37 -15.32
CA ARG A 60 12.70 33.37 -15.56
C ARG A 60 12.24 34.69 -14.95
N VAL A 61 12.84 35.04 -13.80
CA VAL A 61 12.80 36.39 -13.26
C VAL A 61 13.61 37.32 -14.17
N PRO A 62 13.04 38.40 -14.73
CA PRO A 62 13.81 39.41 -15.44
C PRO A 62 14.63 40.24 -14.45
N GLY A 63 15.89 40.48 -14.79
CA GLY A 63 16.77 41.47 -14.15
C GLY A 63 16.84 42.76 -14.93
#